data_AF-A0A5S3Y6M9-F1
#
_entry.id   AF-A0A5S3Y6M9-F1
#
_cell.length_a   1.000
_cell.length_b   1.000
_cell.length_c   1.000
_cell.angle_alpha   90.00
_cell.angle_beta   90.00
_cell.angle_gamma   90.00
#
_symmetry.space_group_name_H-M   'P 1'
#
loop_
_entity.id
_entity.type
_entity.pdbx_description
1 polymer ?
#
loop_
_entity_poly.entity_id
_entity_poly.type
_entity_poly.pdbx_seq_one_letter_code
_entity_poly.pdbx_strand_id
1 'polypeptide(L)'
;LVLFPFGRPIRKPTDTLEHKLAHLLQTPNESRDRLAAHIYLTNEPLNLIGKQEQTLKDILAVEPIFDKVCRAKGQKLPFTQLDKVAKMGLEANILNEDEAAQLAEVEAKRLAVINVDDFDPSELMAGQ
;
A
#
# COMPACT_ATOMS: atom_id res chain seq x y z
N LEU A 1 34.99 35.38 3.91
CA LEU A 1 34.86 34.00 3.41
C LEU A 1 33.72 33.99 2.40
N VAL A 2 33.96 33.64 1.13
CA VAL A 2 32.92 33.60 0.08
C VAL A 2 32.59 32.13 -0.17
N LEU A 3 31.35 31.71 0.12
CA LEU A 3 30.85 30.37 -0.22
C LEU A 3 30.12 30.43 -1.56
N PHE A 4 30.46 29.51 -2.48
CA PHE A 4 29.87 29.36 -3.82
C PHE A 4 30.04 30.56 -4.78
N PRO A 5 31.29 30.98 -5.10
CA PRO A 5 31.55 32.13 -5.98
C PRO A 5 31.00 31.98 -7.41
N PHE A 6 30.71 30.74 -7.85
CA PHE A 6 30.14 30.42 -9.16
C PHE A 6 28.69 29.91 -9.08
N GLY A 7 28.02 30.12 -7.94
CA GLY A 7 26.71 29.55 -7.66
C GLY A 7 26.77 28.12 -7.10
N ARG A 8 25.60 27.54 -6.81
CA ARG A 8 25.50 26.18 -6.24
C ARG A 8 25.82 25.14 -7.33
N PRO A 9 26.83 24.27 -7.15
CA PRO A 9 27.15 23.21 -8.10
C PRO A 9 26.17 22.03 -8.05
N ILE A 10 25.11 22.13 -7.22
CA ILE A 10 24.12 21.08 -7.01
C ILE A 10 22.88 21.40 -7.83
N ARG A 11 22.53 20.49 -8.73
CA ARG A 11 21.27 20.52 -9.46
C ARG A 11 20.17 19.90 -8.61
N LYS A 12 18.95 20.44 -8.68
CA LYS A 12 17.78 19.81 -8.04
C LYS A 12 17.57 18.40 -8.62
N PRO A 13 16.97 17.48 -7.84
CA PRO A 13 16.50 16.20 -8.38
C PRO A 13 15.62 16.43 -9.62
N THR A 14 15.65 15.46 -10.53
CA THR A 14 14.76 15.46 -11.69
C THR A 14 13.58 14.55 -11.41
N ASP A 15 12.43 14.82 -12.02
CA ASP A 15 11.22 13.99 -11.89
C ASP A 15 11.51 12.51 -12.20
N THR A 16 12.39 12.24 -13.17
CA THR A 16 12.80 10.86 -13.51
C THR A 16 13.53 10.15 -12.36
N LEU A 17 14.33 10.89 -11.60
CA LEU A 17 15.04 10.37 -10.43
C LEU A 17 14.08 10.21 -9.24
N GLU A 18 13.19 11.18 -9.05
CA GLU A 18 12.15 11.12 -8.02
C GLU A 18 11.20 9.94 -8.24
N HIS A 19 10.78 9.69 -9.48
CA HIS A 19 9.95 8.53 -9.83
C HIS A 19 10.64 7.20 -9.53
N LYS A 20 11.93 7.08 -9.87
CA LYS A 20 12.73 5.88 -9.53
C LYS A 20 12.83 5.67 -8.02
N LEU A 21 13.06 6.75 -7.27
CA LEU A 21 13.10 6.71 -5.81
C LEU A 21 11.75 6.30 -5.23
N ALA A 22 10.65 6.86 -5.72
CA ALA A 22 9.30 6.52 -5.27
C ALA A 22 8.99 5.04 -5.48
N HIS A 23 9.38 4.47 -6.63
CA HIS A 23 9.17 3.05 -6.89
C HIS A 23 10.04 2.15 -6.00
N LEU A 24 11.29 2.56 -5.75
CA LEU A 24 12.18 1.89 -4.81
C LEU A 24 11.61 1.91 -3.39
N LEU A 25 10.95 2.98 -2.95
CA LEU A 25 10.39 3.06 -1.60
C LEU A 25 9.05 2.33 -1.46
N GLN A 26 8.30 2.12 -2.54
CA GLN A 26 7.00 1.43 -2.51
C GLN A 26 7.11 -0.11 -2.53
N THR A 27 8.30 -0.65 -2.86
CA THR A 27 8.55 -2.08 -2.94
C THR A 27 9.43 -2.55 -1.78
N PRO A 28 9.16 -3.72 -1.18
CA PRO A 28 10.09 -4.32 -0.21
C PRO A 28 11.45 -4.60 -0.87
N ASN A 29 12.51 -4.01 -0.33
CA ASN A 29 13.89 -4.24 -0.77
C ASN A 29 14.89 -3.81 0.31
N GLU A 30 16.14 -4.25 0.14
CA GLU A 30 17.20 -3.97 1.10
C GLU A 30 17.45 -2.47 1.34
N SER A 31 17.20 -1.61 0.36
CA SER A 31 17.40 -0.16 0.53
C SER A 31 16.35 0.45 1.44
N ARG A 32 15.09 0.02 1.29
CA ARG A 32 14.00 0.37 2.21
C ARG A 32 14.26 -0.21 3.60
N ASP A 33 14.71 -1.46 3.69
CA ASP A 33 15.00 -2.12 4.97
C ASP A 33 16.10 -1.38 5.75
N ARG A 34 17.18 -0.97 5.06
CA ARG A 34 18.23 -0.15 5.67
C ARG A 34 17.71 1.21 6.14
N LEU A 35 16.83 1.84 5.37
CA LEU A 35 16.22 3.11 5.76
C LEU A 35 15.34 2.96 7.00
N ALA A 36 14.66 1.81 7.12
CA ALA A 36 13.74 1.51 8.21
C ALA A 36 14.39 0.79 9.41
N ALA A 37 15.70 0.50 9.37
CA ALA A 37 16.39 -0.32 10.38
C ALA A 37 16.28 0.17 11.83
N HIS A 38 16.00 1.47 12.01
CA HIS A 38 15.84 2.10 13.32
C HIS A 38 14.42 2.60 13.58
N ILE A 39 13.45 2.17 12.77
CA ILE A 39 12.03 2.45 12.94
C ILE A 39 11.39 1.29 13.68
N TYR A 40 10.54 1.59 14.66
CA TYR A 40 9.78 0.55 15.37
C TYR A 40 8.62 0.05 14.50
N LEU A 41 8.84 -1.08 13.81
CA LEU A 41 7.89 -1.68 12.85
C LEU A 41 7.17 -2.92 13.38
N THR A 42 7.25 -3.20 14.68
CA THR A 42 6.56 -4.35 15.28
C THR A 42 5.05 -4.24 15.02
N ASN A 43 4.45 -5.29 14.47
CA ASN A 43 3.02 -5.35 14.25
C ASN A 43 2.29 -5.58 15.58
N GLU A 44 1.79 -4.50 16.17
CA GLU A 44 1.03 -4.50 17.42
C GLU A 44 -0.18 -3.55 17.30
N PRO A 45 -1.24 -3.73 18.10
CA PRO A 45 -2.52 -3.05 17.89
C PRO A 45 -2.46 -1.52 17.80
N LEU A 46 -1.52 -0.89 18.53
CA LEU A 46 -1.37 0.57 18.58
C LEU A 46 -0.26 1.11 17.68
N ASN A 47 0.52 0.24 17.03
CA ASN A 47 1.57 0.68 16.11
C ASN A 47 1.04 0.73 14.67
N LEU A 48 0.53 1.90 14.28
CA LEU A 48 0.00 2.11 12.93
C LEU A 48 1.05 1.90 11.82
N ILE A 49 2.32 2.23 12.08
CA ILE A 49 3.39 2.05 11.10
C ILE A 49 3.72 0.56 10.94
N GLY A 50 3.80 -0.18 12.06
CA GLY A 50 3.95 -1.64 12.03
C GLY A 50 2.77 -2.34 11.31
N LYS A 51 1.55 -1.87 11.56
CA LYS A 51 0.34 -2.33 10.85
C LYS A 51 0.40 -2.03 9.35
N GLN A 52 0.83 -0.82 8.96
CA GLN A 52 1.02 -0.46 7.55
C GLN A 52 2.04 -1.36 6.84
N GLU A 53 3.19 -1.61 7.48
CA GLU A 53 4.23 -2.47 6.93
C GLU A 53 3.77 -3.93 6.81
N GLN A 54 3.03 -4.44 7.79
CA GLN A 54 2.42 -5.77 7.69
C GLN A 54 1.40 -5.83 6.56
N THR A 55 0.52 -4.84 6.44
CA THR A 55 -0.49 -4.77 5.37
C THR A 55 0.15 -4.72 3.98
N LEU A 56 1.29 -4.04 3.81
CA LEU A 56 2.05 -4.06 2.55
C LEU A 56 2.47 -5.49 2.18
N LYS A 57 3.02 -6.25 3.14
CA LYS A 57 3.44 -7.63 2.92
C LYS A 57 2.26 -8.54 2.60
N ASP A 58 1.16 -8.38 3.34
CA ASP A 58 -0.06 -9.16 3.14
C ASP A 58 -0.68 -8.91 1.75
N ILE A 59 -0.71 -7.65 1.29
CA ILE A 59 -1.19 -7.28 -0.06
C ILE A 59 -0.35 -7.93 -1.16
N LEU A 60 0.97 -7.89 -1.03
CA LEU A 60 1.87 -8.52 -2.01
C LEU A 60 1.74 -10.05 -2.01
N ALA A 61 1.47 -10.65 -0.85
CA ALA A 61 1.28 -12.10 -0.74
C ALA A 61 0.01 -12.59 -1.47
N VAL A 62 -1.05 -11.78 -1.54
CA VAL A 62 -2.31 -12.13 -2.23
C VAL A 62 -2.36 -11.68 -3.70
N GLU A 63 -1.37 -10.91 -4.18
CA GLU A 63 -1.27 -10.51 -5.58
C GLU A 63 -1.35 -11.69 -6.57
N PRO A 64 -0.69 -12.85 -6.33
CA PRO A 64 -0.82 -14.02 -7.21
C PRO A 64 -2.25 -14.59 -7.28
N ILE A 65 -3.00 -14.51 -6.18
CA ILE A 65 -4.40 -14.97 -6.10
C ILE A 65 -5.29 -14.05 -6.93
N PHE A 66 -5.08 -12.74 -6.82
CA PHE A 66 -5.76 -11.75 -7.65
C PHE A 66 -5.46 -11.96 -9.15
N ASP A 67 -4.19 -12.19 -9.49
CA ASP A 67 -3.74 -12.46 -10.86
C ASP A 67 -4.41 -13.69 -11.46
N LYS A 68 -4.61 -14.74 -10.67
CA LYS A 68 -5.33 -15.96 -11.07
C LYS A 68 -6.75 -15.63 -11.53
N VAL A 69 -7.47 -14.78 -10.80
CA VAL A 69 -8.82 -14.32 -11.18
C VAL A 69 -8.79 -13.48 -12.46
N CYS A 70 -7.87 -12.52 -12.57
CA CYS A 70 -7.75 -11.67 -13.76
C CYS A 70 -7.45 -12.49 -15.01
N ARG A 71 -6.53 -13.47 -14.92
CA ARG A 71 -6.17 -14.36 -16.03
C ARG A 71 -7.34 -15.23 -16.46
N ALA A 72 -8.03 -15.86 -15.52
CA ALA A 72 -9.16 -16.73 -15.82
C ALA A 72 -10.36 -15.97 -16.42
N LYS A 73 -10.57 -14.70 -16.05
CA LYS A 73 -11.60 -13.83 -16.63
C LYS A 73 -11.15 -13.15 -17.93
N GLY A 74 -9.86 -13.13 -18.23
CA GLY A 74 -9.30 -12.40 -19.38
C GLY A 74 -9.47 -10.89 -19.28
N GLN A 75 -9.63 -10.35 -18.06
CA GLN A 75 -9.87 -8.93 -17.81
C GLN A 75 -8.83 -8.37 -16.84
N LYS A 76 -8.35 -7.15 -17.12
CA LYS A 76 -7.48 -6.42 -16.21
C LYS A 76 -8.35 -5.65 -15.21
N LEU A 77 -8.56 -6.23 -14.04
CA LEU A 77 -9.28 -5.60 -12.94
C LEU A 77 -8.36 -4.58 -12.23
N PRO A 78 -8.92 -3.54 -11.59
CA PRO A 78 -8.14 -2.73 -10.66
C PRO A 78 -7.75 -3.57 -9.44
N PHE A 79 -6.53 -3.38 -8.93
CA PHE A 79 -6.05 -4.05 -7.72
C PHE A 79 -6.57 -3.36 -6.45
N THR A 80 -7.90 -3.29 -6.35
CA THR A 80 -8.67 -2.70 -5.25
C THR A 80 -9.97 -3.48 -5.10
N GLN A 81 -10.68 -3.34 -3.97
CA GLN A 81 -11.94 -4.06 -3.73
C GLN A 81 -11.74 -5.58 -3.86
N LEU A 82 -10.68 -6.10 -3.25
CA LEU A 82 -10.30 -7.51 -3.38
C LEU A 82 -11.39 -8.44 -2.81
N ASP A 83 -12.24 -7.96 -1.92
CA ASP A 83 -13.45 -8.61 -1.44
C ASP A 83 -14.43 -8.94 -2.59
N LYS A 84 -14.60 -8.02 -3.55
CA LYS A 84 -15.45 -8.25 -4.73
C LYS A 84 -14.78 -9.19 -5.73
N VAL A 85 -13.46 -9.08 -5.89
CA VAL A 85 -12.68 -10.00 -6.73
C VAL A 85 -12.76 -11.42 -6.17
N ALA A 86 -12.68 -11.58 -4.84
CA ALA A 86 -12.84 -12.85 -4.15
C ALA A 86 -14.20 -13.50 -4.43
N LYS A 87 -15.30 -12.74 -4.29
CA LYS A 87 -16.65 -13.20 -4.62
C LYS A 87 -16.77 -13.64 -6.08
N MET A 88 -16.26 -12.82 -7.00
CA MET A 88 -16.24 -13.14 -8.42
C MET A 88 -15.43 -14.42 -8.73
N GLY A 89 -14.33 -14.62 -8.03
CA GLY A 89 -13.49 -15.81 -8.14
C GLY A 89 -14.18 -17.07 -7.62
N LEU A 90 -14.91 -16.98 -6.51
CA LEU A 90 -15.71 -18.08 -5.96
C LEU A 90 -16.87 -18.46 -6.88
N GLU A 91 -17.66 -17.48 -7.34
CA GLU A 91 -18.80 -17.71 -8.23
C GLU A 91 -18.39 -18.39 -9.55
N ALA A 92 -17.18 -18.09 -10.02
CA ALA A 92 -16.61 -18.68 -11.21
C ALA A 92 -15.82 -19.99 -10.95
N ASN A 93 -15.79 -20.50 -9.71
CA ASN A 93 -14.99 -21.65 -9.28
C ASN A 93 -13.49 -21.53 -9.65
N ILE A 94 -12.95 -20.31 -9.68
CA ILE A 94 -11.53 -20.03 -9.94
C ILE A 94 -10.73 -20.12 -8.63
N LEU A 95 -11.34 -19.68 -7.53
CA LEU A 95 -10.76 -19.66 -6.19
C LEU A 95 -11.43 -20.69 -5.29
N ASN A 96 -10.70 -21.17 -4.29
CA ASN A 96 -11.28 -21.88 -3.16
C ASN A 96 -11.70 -20.90 -2.04
N GLU A 97 -12.39 -21.42 -1.01
CA GLU A 97 -12.88 -20.61 0.12
C GLU A 97 -11.74 -19.91 0.88
N ASP A 98 -10.60 -20.59 1.06
CA ASP A 98 -9.43 -20.04 1.77
C ASP A 98 -8.78 -18.87 1.01
N GLU A 99 -8.55 -19.03 -0.30
CA GLU A 99 -7.99 -18.00 -1.19
C GLU A 99 -8.90 -16.76 -1.22
N ALA A 100 -10.22 -16.98 -1.27
CA ALA A 100 -11.20 -15.91 -1.26
C ALA A 100 -11.24 -15.19 0.10
N ALA A 101 -11.16 -15.94 1.21
CA ALA A 101 -11.08 -15.38 2.55
C ALA A 101 -9.81 -14.54 2.73
N GLN A 102 -8.66 -15.00 2.23
CA GLN A 102 -7.39 -14.26 2.26
C GLN A 102 -7.52 -12.90 1.54
N LEU A 103 -8.07 -12.88 0.33
CA LEU A 103 -8.30 -11.62 -0.41
C LEU A 103 -9.20 -10.65 0.36
N ALA A 104 -10.28 -11.14 0.97
CA ALA A 104 -11.22 -10.32 1.73
C ALA A 104 -10.60 -9.77 3.03
N GLU A 105 -9.84 -10.59 3.75
CA GLU A 105 -9.13 -10.19 4.98
C GLU A 105 -8.10 -9.09 4.67
N VAL A 106 -7.32 -9.28 3.60
CA VAL A 106 -6.30 -8.32 3.19
C VAL A 106 -6.92 -7.00 2.72
N GLU A 107 -8.07 -7.02 2.04
CA GLU A 107 -8.79 -5.79 1.71
C GLU A 107 -9.24 -5.04 2.97
N ALA A 108 -9.74 -5.75 3.99
CA ALA A 108 -10.11 -5.13 5.25
C ALA A 108 -8.90 -4.47 5.94
N LYS A 109 -7.73 -5.14 5.93
CA LYS A 109 -6.47 -4.56 6.42
C LYS A 109 -6.04 -3.34 5.61
N ARG A 110 -6.14 -3.39 4.28
CA ARG A 110 -5.85 -2.27 3.37
C ARG A 110 -6.71 -1.06 3.71
N LEU A 111 -8.02 -1.25 3.78
CA LEU A 111 -8.98 -0.21 4.16
C LEU A 111 -8.67 0.37 5.53
N ALA A 112 -8.37 -0.47 6.52
CA ALA A 112 -8.04 -0.02 7.87
C ALA A 112 -6.73 0.79 7.97
N VAL A 113 -5.83 0.68 6.99
CA VAL A 113 -4.57 1.45 6.94
C VAL A 113 -4.72 2.75 6.15
N ILE A 114 -5.58 2.77 5.11
CA ILE A 114 -5.76 3.96 4.26
C ILE A 114 -6.85 4.89 4.76
N ASN A 115 -7.86 4.36 5.49
CA ASN A 115 -8.94 5.17 6.02
C ASN A 115 -8.37 6.09 7.10
N VAL A 116 -8.59 7.38 6.90
CA VAL A 116 -8.38 8.41 7.90
C VAL A 116 -9.68 8.61 8.68
N ASP A 117 -9.60 9.29 9.83
CA ASP A 117 -10.80 9.69 10.56
C ASP A 117 -11.71 10.51 9.61
N ASP A 118 -12.80 9.87 9.22
CA ASP A 118 -13.86 10.48 8.41
C ASP A 118 -14.84 11.10 9.41
N PHE A 119 -14.68 12.42 9.62
CA PHE A 119 -15.54 13.16 10.54
C PHE A 119 -16.83 13.55 9.81
N ASP A 120 -17.96 13.30 10.45
CA ASP A 120 -19.24 13.79 9.92
C ASP A 120 -19.21 15.33 9.85
N PRO A 121 -19.72 15.96 8.78
CA PRO A 121 -19.71 17.42 8.64
C PRO A 121 -20.32 18.16 9.84
N SER A 122 -21.26 17.54 10.55
CA SER A 122 -21.87 18.07 11.78
C SER A 122 -20.90 18.15 12.96
N GLU A 123 -19.91 17.25 13.05
CA GLU A 123 -18.90 17.24 14.12
C GLU A 123 -17.84 18.34 13.93
N LEU A 124 -17.72 18.87 12.71
CA LEU A 124 -16.76 19.90 12.33
C LEU A 124 -17.35 21.32 12.33
N MET A 125 -18.63 21.48 12.68
CA MET A 125 -19.25 22.79 12.77
C MET A 125 -18.76 23.56 14.00
N ALA A 126 -17.91 24.56 13.78
CA ALA A 126 -17.52 25.50 14.83
C ALA A 126 -18.61 26.57 15.05
N GLY A 127 -19.12 26.70 16.28
CA GLY A 127 -19.96 27.83 16.71
C GLY A 127 -21.43 27.53 17.07
N GLN A 128 -21.74 26.33 17.55
CA GLN A 128 -22.96 26.08 18.34
C GLN A 128 -22.63 25.97 19.82
#